data_AF-A0A3D0SN79-F1
#
_entry.id   AF-A0A3D0SN79-F1
#
_cell.length_a   1.000
_cell.length_b   1.000
_cell.length_c   1.000
_cell.angle_alpha   90.00
_cell.angle_beta   90.00
_cell.angle_gamma   90.00
#
_symmetry.space_group_name_H-M   'P 1'
#
loop_
_entity.id
_entity.type
_entity.pdbx_description
1 polymer ?
#
loop_
_entity_poly.entity_id
_entity_poly.type
_entity_poly.pdbx_seq_one_letter_code
_entity_poly.pdbx_strand_id
1 'polypeptide(L)'
;MAHFVSLERYIPLPEDDVEFVYAAANGTAQLGLWGFKDGNIVCTVRVISGPGIAIAKEQRGSVQVWSFRGLTTASRIQAFSGNRPFTGVLEVREVPQTATLGEQNKALLSSNNPAERAFIGSAPVPAVALMRGIGDYAYAPKMGMIRGLAVHITAGAGAANSLKNTFESRQASAHFVIDRGGDIVQYVAASIKAQAQGPGNSHFLSVEMVGIGDNSGACQEMTEAQLHKLRQLWAWVREQHTSVPNRLAWAYSGMSKGLSNTLTKLYRDMANALSDLHYCNGNSDSISACIDSWGLSCHYWLDNAAKPCPGIAIMGQLPQVLGYPRVRVTGDEKFILN
;
A
#
# COMPACT_ATOMS: atom_id res chain seq x y z
N MET A 1 -5.99 -7.01 10.92
CA MET A 1 -4.90 -6.80 11.92
C MET A 1 -4.24 -5.41 11.80
N ALA A 2 -4.13 -4.71 12.95
CA ALA A 2 -3.72 -3.30 13.27
C ALA A 2 -4.67 -2.20 12.78
N HIS A 3 -4.93 -1.06 13.46
CA HIS A 3 -5.72 0.12 12.96
C HIS A 3 -5.27 1.43 13.60
N PHE A 4 -4.49 2.22 12.87
CA PHE A 4 -4.24 3.63 13.15
C PHE A 4 -4.79 4.46 12.00
N VAL A 5 -5.63 5.45 12.29
CA VAL A 5 -6.05 6.42 11.28
C VAL A 5 -5.89 7.82 11.84
N SER A 6 -4.94 8.59 11.31
CA SER A 6 -4.98 10.05 11.42
C SER A 6 -6.13 10.57 10.56
N LEU A 7 -7.18 11.11 11.18
CA LEU A 7 -8.41 11.52 10.50
C LEU A 7 -8.38 12.93 9.95
N GLU A 8 -7.32 13.70 10.16
CA GLU A 8 -7.30 15.08 9.64
C GLU A 8 -7.44 15.10 8.11
N ARG A 9 -7.02 14.04 7.40
CA ARG A 9 -7.08 13.98 5.91
C ARG A 9 -7.50 12.64 5.30
N TYR A 10 -7.78 11.60 6.09
CA TYR A 10 -8.19 10.30 5.55
C TYR A 10 -9.59 9.94 6.04
N ILE A 11 -10.51 9.83 5.09
CA ILE A 11 -11.83 9.24 5.28
C ILE A 11 -11.65 7.75 4.95
N PRO A 12 -11.69 6.83 5.91
CA PRO A 12 -11.52 5.42 5.60
C PRO A 12 -12.67 4.97 4.66
N LEU A 13 -12.45 3.95 3.83
CA LEU A 13 -13.42 3.43 2.83
C LEU A 13 -14.15 2.18 3.33
N PRO A 14 -15.46 1.96 3.03
CA PRO A 14 -16.39 0.88 3.45
C PRO A 14 -15.89 -0.52 3.85
N GLU A 15 -14.67 -0.85 3.47
CA GLU A 15 -13.98 -2.13 3.51
C GLU A 15 -12.71 -2.13 4.40
N ASP A 16 -12.34 -0.99 5.03
CA ASP A 16 -11.30 -0.98 6.07
C ASP A 16 -11.90 -1.44 7.42
N ASP A 17 -12.10 -2.75 7.58
CA ASP A 17 -12.59 -3.36 8.83
C ASP A 17 -11.69 -3.00 10.00
N VAL A 18 -12.13 -2.11 10.90
CA VAL A 18 -11.37 -1.73 12.09
C VAL A 18 -11.41 -2.86 13.13
N GLU A 19 -10.25 -3.31 13.60
CA GLU A 19 -10.06 -4.28 14.70
C GLU A 19 -9.42 -3.67 15.96
N PHE A 20 -8.70 -2.55 15.86
CA PHE A 20 -7.96 -1.95 16.97
C PHE A 20 -8.20 -0.45 17.05
N VAL A 21 -8.07 0.14 18.24
CA VAL A 21 -8.03 1.59 18.44
C VAL A 21 -6.79 1.91 19.26
N TYR A 22 -5.90 2.73 18.73
CA TYR A 22 -4.72 3.10 19.50
C TYR A 22 -4.97 4.42 20.21
N ALA A 23 -4.83 4.38 21.52
CA ALA A 23 -4.92 5.54 22.39
C ALA A 23 -3.51 6.06 22.70
N ALA A 24 -3.36 7.38 22.71
CA ALA A 24 -2.23 8.03 23.34
C ALA A 24 -2.18 7.65 24.84
N ALA A 25 -1.02 7.79 25.48
CA ALA A 25 -0.86 7.46 26.90
C ALA A 25 -1.83 8.21 27.84
N ASN A 26 -2.37 9.36 27.42
CA ASN A 26 -3.44 10.07 28.14
C ASN A 26 -4.86 9.53 27.87
N GLY A 27 -4.97 8.37 27.23
CA GLY A 27 -6.21 7.69 26.86
C GLY A 27 -7.00 8.36 25.74
N THR A 28 -6.40 9.27 24.96
CA THR A 28 -7.09 9.94 23.85
C THR A 28 -6.87 9.21 22.53
N ALA A 29 -7.92 9.08 21.72
CA ALA A 29 -7.85 8.52 20.37
C ALA A 29 -8.85 9.22 19.45
N GLN A 30 -8.68 9.07 18.13
CA GLN A 30 -9.70 9.42 17.15
C GLN A 30 -9.85 8.29 16.14
N LEU A 31 -11.10 7.99 15.75
CA LEU A 31 -11.41 6.99 14.72
C LEU A 31 -12.54 7.48 13.81
N GLY A 32 -12.39 7.28 12.50
CA GLY A 32 -13.43 7.53 11.52
C GLY A 32 -14.15 6.23 11.23
N LEU A 33 -15.47 6.23 11.28
CA LEU A 33 -16.30 5.05 11.04
C LEU A 33 -17.42 5.41 10.07
N TRP A 34 -17.69 4.56 9.08
CA TRP A 34 -18.94 4.61 8.30
C TRP A 34 -19.93 3.60 8.86
N GLY A 35 -21.23 3.91 8.79
CA GLY A 35 -22.29 2.92 8.92
C GLY A 35 -22.74 2.38 7.56
N PHE A 36 -23.78 1.54 7.53
CA PHE A 36 -24.40 1.13 6.27
C PHE A 36 -24.93 2.34 5.48
N LYS A 37 -24.82 2.26 4.16
CA LYS A 37 -25.14 3.32 3.18
C LYS A 37 -26.64 3.45 2.93
N ASP A 38 -27.48 3.35 3.95
CA ASP A 38 -28.94 3.54 3.82
C ASP A 38 -29.40 4.95 4.22
N GLY A 39 -28.46 5.86 4.48
CA GLY A 39 -28.70 7.32 4.55
C GLY A 39 -29.51 7.80 5.76
N ASN A 40 -30.11 6.89 6.52
CA ASN A 40 -31.02 7.18 7.64
C ASN A 40 -30.56 6.59 8.98
N ILE A 41 -29.56 5.71 8.98
CA ILE A 41 -29.13 5.02 10.21
C ILE A 41 -27.89 5.70 10.80
N VAL A 42 -28.06 6.32 11.96
CA VAL A 42 -26.97 6.93 12.75
C VAL A 42 -25.96 5.85 13.14
N CYS A 43 -24.71 6.02 12.70
CA CYS A 43 -23.58 5.28 13.26
C CYS A 43 -23.42 5.69 14.72
N THR A 44 -23.39 4.74 15.66
CA THR A 44 -23.08 5.00 17.07
C THR A 44 -21.89 4.16 17.50
N VAL A 45 -21.09 4.67 18.45
CA VAL A 45 -19.95 3.95 19.00
C VAL A 45 -20.10 3.87 20.50
N ARG A 46 -19.79 2.70 21.06
CA ARG A 46 -19.83 2.45 22.50
C ARG A 46 -18.52 1.84 22.95
N VAL A 47 -18.05 2.26 24.12
CA VAL A 47 -17.05 1.52 24.88
C VAL A 47 -17.82 0.41 25.59
N ILE A 48 -17.63 -0.83 25.16
CA ILE A 48 -18.41 -1.99 25.65
C ILE A 48 -17.78 -2.64 26.89
N SER A 49 -16.49 -2.39 27.15
CA SER A 49 -15.82 -2.72 28.41
C SER A 49 -14.64 -1.80 28.66
N GLY A 50 -14.20 -1.71 29.93
CA GLY A 50 -13.09 -0.85 30.35
C GLY A 50 -13.42 0.65 30.38
N PRO A 51 -12.46 1.51 30.75
CA PRO A 51 -12.67 2.94 30.88
C PRO A 51 -12.77 3.65 29.52
N GLY A 52 -13.41 4.81 29.53
CA GLY A 52 -13.37 5.76 28.42
C GLY A 52 -14.74 6.11 27.85
N ILE A 53 -14.75 7.15 27.03
CA ILE A 53 -15.95 7.71 26.39
C ILE A 53 -15.72 7.90 24.90
N ALA A 54 -16.76 7.67 24.10
CA ALA A 54 -16.79 7.96 22.68
C ALA A 54 -17.69 9.19 22.43
N ILE A 55 -17.16 10.19 21.73
CA ILE A 55 -17.84 11.45 21.44
C ILE A 55 -17.84 11.64 19.93
N ALA A 56 -19.03 11.70 19.33
CA ALA A 56 -19.18 12.06 17.92
C ALA A 56 -18.64 13.48 17.68
N LYS A 57 -17.83 13.63 16.63
CA LYS A 57 -17.30 14.91 16.17
C LYS A 57 -18.01 15.31 14.89
N GLU A 58 -17.25 15.55 13.83
CA GLU A 58 -17.75 16.00 12.55
C GLU A 58 -18.11 14.84 11.62
N GLN A 59 -19.05 15.10 10.73
CA GLN A 59 -19.39 14.20 9.62
C GLN A 59 -18.61 14.66 8.38
N ARG A 60 -17.92 13.72 7.72
CA ARG A 60 -17.16 13.95 6.47
C ARG A 60 -17.73 13.05 5.38
N GLY A 61 -18.64 13.59 4.57
CA GLY A 61 -19.39 12.79 3.60
C GLY A 61 -20.25 11.72 4.30
N SER A 62 -20.01 10.45 3.99
CA SER A 62 -20.70 9.31 4.63
C SER A 62 -20.01 8.78 5.90
N VAL A 63 -18.94 9.43 6.36
CA VAL A 63 -18.17 8.99 7.53
C VAL A 63 -18.43 9.88 8.73
N GLN A 64 -18.72 9.27 9.88
CA GLN A 64 -18.78 9.95 11.16
C GLN A 64 -17.42 9.80 11.87
N VAL A 65 -16.80 10.94 12.21
CA VAL A 65 -15.60 10.95 13.04
C VAL A 65 -15.98 10.85 14.51
N TRP A 66 -15.30 9.96 15.24
CA TRP A 66 -15.44 9.76 16.68
C TRP A 66 -14.13 10.12 17.38
N SER A 67 -14.23 10.83 18.48
CA SER A 67 -13.12 11.08 19.40
C SER A 67 -13.33 10.29 20.68
N PHE A 68 -12.24 9.78 21.25
CA PHE A 68 -12.25 9.01 22.47
C PHE A 68 -11.40 9.67 23.55
N ARG A 69 -11.79 9.50 24.80
CA ARG A 69 -11.04 9.98 25.97
C ARG A 69 -11.06 8.93 27.07
N GLY A 70 -9.96 8.82 27.82
CA GLY A 70 -9.84 7.90 28.96
C GLY A 70 -9.81 6.42 28.58
N LEU A 71 -9.48 6.08 27.33
CA LEU A 71 -9.27 4.70 26.94
C LEU A 71 -7.99 4.14 27.57
N THR A 72 -7.98 2.86 27.90
CA THR A 72 -6.79 2.10 28.29
C THR A 72 -6.73 0.78 27.53
N THR A 73 -5.65 0.01 27.65
CA THR A 73 -5.56 -1.33 27.03
C THR A 73 -6.67 -2.32 27.47
N ALA A 74 -7.35 -2.06 28.59
CA ALA A 74 -8.52 -2.81 29.04
C ALA A 74 -9.82 -2.42 28.33
N SER A 75 -9.83 -1.28 27.63
CA SER A 75 -10.99 -0.79 26.91
C SER A 75 -11.28 -1.66 25.68
N ARG A 76 -12.57 -1.83 25.39
CA ARG A 76 -13.09 -2.48 24.18
C ARG A 76 -14.16 -1.59 23.57
N ILE A 77 -14.09 -1.37 22.27
CA ILE A 77 -15.01 -0.45 21.56
C ILE A 77 -15.80 -1.26 20.53
N GLN A 78 -17.05 -0.90 20.27
CA GLN A 78 -17.80 -1.49 19.17
C GLN A 78 -18.67 -0.42 18.51
N ALA A 79 -18.71 -0.48 17.17
CA ALA A 79 -19.52 0.42 16.37
C ALA A 79 -20.82 -0.28 15.92
N PHE A 80 -21.89 0.50 15.92
CA PHE A 80 -23.24 0.06 15.62
C PHE A 80 -23.87 0.93 14.54
N SER A 81 -24.64 0.30 13.65
CA SER A 81 -25.52 0.96 12.71
C SER A 81 -26.93 0.63 13.19
N GLY A 82 -27.57 1.60 13.83
CA GLY A 82 -28.78 1.38 14.61
C GLY A 82 -28.45 0.47 15.80
N ASN A 83 -29.11 -0.68 15.88
CA ASN A 83 -28.86 -1.68 16.93
C ASN A 83 -27.95 -2.83 16.49
N ARG A 84 -27.51 -2.85 15.22
CA ARG A 84 -26.66 -3.93 14.69
C ARG A 84 -25.19 -3.56 14.85
N PRO A 85 -24.36 -4.36 15.53
CA PRO A 85 -22.92 -4.17 15.49
C PRO A 85 -22.46 -4.39 14.04
N PHE A 86 -21.69 -3.46 13.49
CA PHE A 86 -21.11 -3.60 12.15
C PHE A 86 -19.59 -3.70 12.18
N THR A 87 -18.97 -3.48 13.34
CA THR A 87 -17.59 -3.87 13.60
C THR A 87 -17.56 -5.06 14.54
N GLY A 88 -16.46 -5.81 14.49
CA GLY A 88 -16.03 -6.61 15.63
C GLY A 88 -15.79 -5.74 16.88
N VAL A 89 -15.40 -6.39 17.97
CA VAL A 89 -14.93 -5.69 19.17
C VAL A 89 -13.53 -5.16 18.89
N LEU A 90 -13.39 -3.83 18.91
CA LEU A 90 -12.11 -3.16 18.73
C LEU A 90 -11.31 -3.21 20.03
N GLU A 91 -10.07 -3.69 19.96
CA GLU A 91 -9.17 -3.67 21.11
C GLU A 91 -8.40 -2.35 21.22
N VAL A 92 -8.28 -1.82 22.43
CA VAL A 92 -7.47 -0.62 22.65
C VAL A 92 -6.00 -0.99 22.90
N ARG A 93 -5.10 -0.27 22.23
CA ARG A 93 -3.65 -0.37 22.46
C ARG A 93 -3.11 1.00 22.86
N GLU A 94 -2.25 1.06 23.86
CA GLU A 94 -1.57 2.29 24.24
C GLU A 94 -0.27 2.44 23.44
N VAL A 95 -0.06 3.64 22.90
CA VAL A 95 1.23 4.04 22.34
C VAL A 95 1.83 5.12 23.23
N PRO A 96 3.15 5.08 23.51
CA PRO A 96 3.83 6.18 24.17
C PRO A 96 3.54 7.49 23.42
N GLN A 97 3.07 8.50 24.16
CA GLN A 97 2.53 9.77 23.62
C GLN A 97 3.56 10.59 22.81
N THR A 98 4.83 10.18 22.82
CA THR A 98 5.95 10.85 22.15
C THR A 98 6.48 10.12 20.92
N ALA A 99 5.97 8.92 20.58
CA ALA A 99 6.51 8.14 19.48
C ALA A 99 6.09 8.73 18.12
N THR A 100 7.04 9.35 17.42
CA THR A 100 6.93 9.75 16.02
C THR A 100 6.54 8.57 15.12
N LEU A 101 5.98 8.84 13.94
CA LEU A 101 5.71 7.79 12.95
C LEU A 101 6.95 6.95 12.62
N GLY A 102 8.12 7.59 12.56
CA GLY A 102 9.39 6.90 12.38
C GLY A 102 9.71 5.90 13.49
N GLU A 103 9.50 6.28 14.76
CA GLU A 103 9.71 5.40 15.90
C GLU A 103 8.72 4.24 15.93
N GLN A 104 7.45 4.48 15.57
CA GLN A 104 6.45 3.43 15.43
C GLN A 104 6.84 2.42 14.34
N ASN A 105 7.23 2.92 13.15
CA ASN A 105 7.73 2.09 12.06
C ASN A 105 8.93 1.26 12.49
N LYS A 106 9.92 1.88 13.15
CA LYS A 106 11.09 1.19 13.69
C LYS A 106 10.71 0.09 14.69
N ALA A 107 9.77 0.36 15.60
CA ALA A 107 9.32 -0.62 16.59
C ALA A 107 8.64 -1.81 15.93
N LEU A 108 7.72 -1.58 14.98
CA LEU A 108 7.06 -2.64 14.20
C LEU A 108 8.08 -3.46 13.39
N LEU A 109 9.04 -2.78 12.76
CA LEU A 109 10.10 -3.43 11.98
C LEU A 109 11.11 -4.20 12.85
N SER A 110 11.17 -3.94 14.15
CA SER A 110 12.02 -4.69 15.10
C SER A 110 11.31 -5.91 15.69
N SER A 111 10.00 -6.05 15.47
CA SER A 111 9.23 -7.22 15.90
C SER A 111 9.45 -8.43 14.98
N ASN A 112 9.02 -9.61 15.41
CA ASN A 112 8.93 -10.81 14.57
C ASN A 112 7.48 -11.08 14.09
N ASN A 113 6.62 -10.06 14.10
CA ASN A 113 5.23 -10.23 13.67
C ASN A 113 5.14 -10.31 12.14
N PRO A 114 4.66 -11.43 11.55
CA PRO A 114 4.52 -11.57 10.10
C PRO A 114 3.48 -10.63 9.48
N ALA A 115 2.60 -10.00 10.27
CA ALA A 115 1.74 -8.94 9.80
C ALA A 115 2.49 -7.60 9.54
N GLU A 116 3.68 -7.45 10.11
CA GLU A 116 4.49 -6.23 10.02
C GLU A 116 5.76 -6.43 9.18
N ARG A 117 6.31 -7.64 9.22
CA ARG A 117 7.60 -8.02 8.64
C ARG A 117 7.41 -9.01 7.51
N ALA A 118 8.09 -8.76 6.40
CA ALA A 118 8.21 -9.77 5.37
C ALA A 118 9.18 -10.87 5.79
N PHE A 119 8.82 -12.11 5.47
CA PHE A 119 9.67 -13.29 5.63
C PHE A 119 9.85 -13.94 4.26
N ILE A 120 11.09 -14.28 3.92
CA ILE A 120 11.40 -15.06 2.73
C ILE A 120 11.96 -16.40 3.21
N GLY A 121 11.21 -17.47 2.96
CA GLY A 121 11.41 -18.73 3.68
C GLY A 121 11.14 -18.51 5.17
N SER A 122 12.08 -18.93 6.01
CA SER A 122 11.98 -18.75 7.47
C SER A 122 12.69 -17.50 8.00
N ALA A 123 13.34 -16.72 7.14
CA ALA A 123 14.16 -15.58 7.55
C ALA A 123 13.41 -14.25 7.36
N PRO A 124 13.44 -13.33 8.34
CA PRO A 124 12.89 -12.00 8.15
C PRO A 124 13.73 -11.20 7.15
N VAL A 125 13.07 -10.46 6.28
CA VAL A 125 13.72 -9.52 5.35
C VAL A 125 14.47 -8.44 6.16
N PRO A 126 15.75 -8.15 5.90
CA PRO A 126 16.50 -7.10 6.61
C PRO A 126 15.74 -5.76 6.66
N ALA A 127 15.73 -5.10 7.82
CA ALA A 127 15.02 -3.83 8.00
C ALA A 127 15.97 -2.63 7.99
N VAL A 128 15.60 -1.58 7.25
CA VAL A 128 16.22 -0.25 7.34
C VAL A 128 15.09 0.74 7.57
N ALA A 129 14.61 0.83 8.82
CA ALA A 129 13.44 1.61 9.15
C ALA A 129 13.60 3.08 8.74
N LEU A 130 12.66 3.59 7.93
CA LEU A 130 12.52 5.03 7.72
C LEU A 130 12.10 5.70 9.04
N MET A 131 12.64 6.89 9.30
CA MET A 131 12.30 7.70 10.49
C MET A 131 11.45 8.93 10.12
N ARG A 132 11.38 9.27 8.84
CA ARG A 132 10.61 10.39 8.25
C ARG A 132 10.24 10.04 6.80
N GLY A 133 9.40 10.83 6.13
CA GLY A 133 9.01 10.58 4.73
C GLY A 133 8.11 9.35 4.52
N ILE A 134 7.63 8.71 5.59
CA ILE A 134 6.64 7.63 5.53
C ILE A 134 5.25 8.20 5.15
N GLY A 135 5.07 9.51 5.33
CA GLY A 135 3.93 10.30 4.86
C GLY A 135 3.80 11.60 5.65
N ASP A 136 2.94 12.50 5.17
CA ASP A 136 2.68 13.83 5.77
C ASP A 136 1.67 13.77 6.94
N TYR A 137 1.48 12.62 7.57
CA TYR A 137 0.42 12.43 8.57
C TYR A 137 1.00 12.45 9.99
N ALA A 138 0.35 13.20 10.88
CA ALA A 138 0.70 13.27 12.30
C ALA A 138 0.65 11.89 13.02
N TYR A 139 -0.06 10.90 12.46
CA TYR A 139 -0.11 9.52 12.92
C TYR A 139 -0.01 8.57 11.73
N ALA A 140 0.54 7.36 11.94
CA ALA A 140 0.74 6.35 10.91
C ALA A 140 -0.52 6.16 10.07
N PRO A 141 -0.55 6.56 8.79
CA PRO A 141 -1.67 6.16 7.95
C PRO A 141 -1.56 4.65 7.81
N LYS A 142 -2.55 3.89 8.27
CA LYS A 142 -2.52 2.45 8.11
C LYS A 142 -2.83 2.05 6.66
N MET A 143 -2.24 0.95 6.21
CA MET A 143 -2.78 0.16 5.10
C MET A 143 -4.22 -0.27 5.40
N GLY A 144 -5.10 -0.11 4.40
CA GLY A 144 -6.40 -0.75 4.36
C GLY A 144 -6.26 -2.25 4.12
N MET A 145 -7.32 -2.87 3.62
CA MET A 145 -7.22 -4.25 3.13
C MET A 145 -6.19 -4.32 1.98
N ILE A 146 -5.19 -5.19 2.15
CA ILE A 146 -4.11 -5.37 1.16
C ILE A 146 -4.66 -6.18 -0.02
N ARG A 147 -4.74 -5.53 -1.18
CA ARG A 147 -5.21 -6.09 -2.46
C ARG A 147 -4.06 -6.64 -3.32
N GLY A 148 -2.81 -6.31 -2.97
CA GLY A 148 -1.64 -6.87 -3.64
C GLY A 148 -0.33 -6.11 -3.42
N LEU A 149 0.57 -6.24 -4.40
CA LEU A 149 1.91 -5.65 -4.41
C LEU A 149 2.09 -4.82 -5.68
N ALA A 150 2.52 -3.58 -5.55
CA ALA A 150 2.80 -2.67 -6.65
C ALA A 150 4.32 -2.56 -6.88
N VAL A 151 4.74 -2.83 -8.10
CA VAL A 151 6.14 -2.71 -8.55
C VAL A 151 6.43 -1.28 -9.04
N HIS A 152 7.58 -0.76 -8.60
CA HIS A 152 8.13 0.55 -8.92
C HIS A 152 9.57 0.43 -9.44
N ILE A 153 10.12 1.54 -9.94
CA ILE A 153 11.56 1.67 -10.20
C ILE A 153 12.08 2.91 -9.48
N THR A 154 13.26 2.79 -8.90
CA THR A 154 13.92 3.89 -8.19
C THR A 154 14.34 5.05 -9.10
N ALA A 155 14.43 4.81 -10.41
CA ALA A 155 15.02 5.70 -11.41
C ALA A 155 16.44 6.17 -11.01
N GLY A 156 17.22 5.26 -10.43
CA GLY A 156 18.57 5.50 -9.95
C GLY A 156 19.25 4.22 -9.47
N ALA A 157 20.59 4.20 -9.51
CA ALA A 157 21.38 3.07 -9.03
C ALA A 157 21.59 3.10 -7.51
N GLY A 158 22.03 1.99 -6.94
CA GLY A 158 22.37 1.87 -5.52
C GLY A 158 22.25 0.45 -4.99
N ALA A 159 22.54 0.29 -3.70
CA ALA A 159 22.26 -0.94 -2.96
C ALA A 159 20.88 -0.85 -2.30
N ALA A 160 20.26 -1.99 -2.01
CA ALA A 160 18.93 -2.00 -1.42
C ALA A 160 18.86 -1.24 -0.09
N ASN A 161 19.93 -1.28 0.72
CA ASN A 161 20.03 -0.63 2.03
C ASN A 161 20.48 0.84 2.00
N SER A 162 20.84 1.40 0.84
CA SER A 162 21.41 2.75 0.74
C SER A 162 20.38 3.85 0.46
N LEU A 163 19.10 3.51 0.27
CA LEU A 163 18.07 4.46 -0.19
C LEU A 163 17.37 5.23 0.93
N LYS A 164 17.66 4.95 2.21
CA LYS A 164 17.06 5.63 3.36
C LYS A 164 17.12 7.16 3.24
N ASN A 165 18.31 7.72 3.04
CA ASN A 165 18.49 9.16 2.98
C ASN A 165 17.75 9.78 1.78
N THR A 166 17.65 9.06 0.67
CA THR A 166 16.93 9.49 -0.53
C THR A 166 15.43 9.55 -0.27
N PHE A 167 14.84 8.49 0.28
CA PHE A 167 13.42 8.48 0.66
C PHE A 167 13.08 9.58 1.64
N GLU A 168 13.87 9.69 2.71
CA GLU A 168 13.65 10.66 3.77
C GLU A 168 13.80 12.11 3.32
N SER A 169 14.75 12.42 2.44
CA SER A 169 14.93 13.78 1.92
C SER A 169 13.84 14.17 0.92
N ARG A 170 13.31 13.20 0.17
CA ARG A 170 12.24 13.41 -0.82
C ARG A 170 10.83 13.32 -0.25
N GLN A 171 10.68 13.06 1.05
CA GLN A 171 9.38 12.77 1.68
C GLN A 171 8.60 11.66 0.92
N ALA A 172 9.32 10.63 0.48
CA ALA A 172 8.77 9.49 -0.25
C ALA A 172 9.07 8.20 0.52
N SER A 173 8.31 7.13 0.24
CA SER A 173 8.54 5.84 0.87
C SER A 173 8.01 4.69 0.04
N ALA A 174 8.67 3.54 0.16
CA ALA A 174 8.18 2.24 -0.27
C ALA A 174 8.33 1.22 0.86
N HIS A 175 7.56 0.13 0.81
CA HIS A 175 7.66 -0.92 1.82
C HIS A 175 8.96 -1.70 1.65
N PHE A 176 9.31 -2.03 0.41
CA PHE A 176 10.45 -2.85 0.07
C PHE A 176 11.31 -2.20 -1.02
N VAL A 177 12.59 -2.56 -1.04
CA VAL A 177 13.51 -2.29 -2.14
C VAL A 177 14.21 -3.59 -2.50
N ILE A 178 14.33 -3.88 -3.79
CA ILE A 178 15.15 -4.98 -4.31
C ILE A 178 16.21 -4.40 -5.24
N ASP A 179 17.48 -4.60 -4.92
CA ASP A 179 18.55 -4.12 -5.78
C ASP A 179 18.87 -5.04 -6.97
N ARG A 180 19.77 -4.58 -7.85
CA ARG A 180 20.16 -5.30 -9.07
C ARG A 180 20.72 -6.69 -8.78
N GLY A 181 21.35 -6.91 -7.62
CA GLY A 181 21.90 -8.19 -7.17
C GLY A 181 20.85 -9.12 -6.56
N GLY A 182 19.61 -8.64 -6.35
CA GLY A 182 18.53 -9.39 -5.73
C GLY A 182 18.51 -9.29 -4.21
N ASP A 183 19.31 -8.42 -3.60
CA ASP A 183 19.20 -8.15 -2.16
C ASP A 183 17.92 -7.36 -1.90
N ILE A 184 17.24 -7.69 -0.81
CA ILE A 184 15.97 -7.07 -0.40
C ILE A 184 16.10 -6.42 0.97
N VAL A 185 15.49 -5.23 1.11
CA VAL A 185 15.36 -4.52 2.38
C VAL A 185 13.92 -4.04 2.55
N GLN A 186 13.42 -4.10 3.79
CA GLN A 186 12.14 -3.52 4.19
C GLN A 186 12.36 -2.16 4.89
N TYR A 187 11.71 -1.12 4.40
CA TYR A 187 11.82 0.26 4.86
C TYR A 187 10.61 0.73 5.69
N VAL A 188 9.43 0.21 5.35
CA VAL A 188 8.16 0.51 6.02
C VAL A 188 7.50 -0.79 6.44
N ALA A 189 6.99 -0.85 7.67
CA ALA A 189 6.21 -1.98 8.17
C ALA A 189 4.97 -2.22 7.29
N ALA A 190 4.62 -3.48 7.06
CA ALA A 190 3.56 -3.85 6.10
C ALA A 190 2.17 -3.31 6.47
N SER A 191 1.93 -2.99 7.75
CA SER A 191 0.68 -2.35 8.18
C SER A 191 0.66 -0.83 7.99
N ILE A 192 1.79 -0.17 7.70
CA ILE A 192 1.86 1.28 7.53
C ILE A 192 1.82 1.62 6.04
N LYS A 193 0.91 2.51 5.66
CA LYS A 193 0.78 3.04 4.29
C LYS A 193 2.02 3.85 3.91
N ALA A 194 2.78 3.33 2.95
CA ALA A 194 3.85 4.06 2.27
C ALA A 194 3.31 5.08 1.24
N GLN A 195 4.16 6.03 0.82
CA GLN A 195 3.87 7.06 -0.18
C GLN A 195 4.54 6.74 -1.53
N ALA A 196 4.07 5.71 -2.23
CA ALA A 196 4.68 5.25 -3.48
C ALA A 196 3.80 5.45 -4.73
N GLN A 197 2.51 5.08 -4.66
CA GLN A 197 1.60 5.00 -5.81
C GLN A 197 0.31 5.84 -5.69
N GLY A 198 0.39 7.02 -5.06
CA GLY A 198 -0.73 7.95 -5.03
C GLY A 198 -2.01 7.34 -4.42
N PRO A 199 -3.17 7.40 -5.11
CA PRO A 199 -4.42 6.82 -4.63
C PRO A 199 -4.35 5.33 -4.28
N GLY A 200 -3.49 4.54 -4.94
CA GLY A 200 -3.30 3.11 -4.62
C GLY A 200 -2.52 2.84 -3.33
N ASN A 201 -2.00 3.87 -2.64
CA ASN A 201 -1.20 3.69 -1.43
C ASN A 201 -1.94 2.91 -0.34
N SER A 202 -3.25 3.11 -0.19
CA SER A 202 -4.01 2.47 0.89
C SER A 202 -4.17 0.95 0.75
N HIS A 203 -4.00 0.37 -0.44
CA HIS A 203 -4.38 -1.02 -0.70
C HIS A 203 -3.26 -1.90 -1.28
N PHE A 204 -2.14 -1.31 -1.72
CA PHE A 204 -1.03 -2.06 -2.27
C PHE A 204 0.23 -1.85 -1.45
N LEU A 205 0.87 -2.95 -1.06
CA LEU A 205 2.27 -2.89 -0.64
C LEU A 205 3.10 -2.41 -1.84
N SER A 206 4.26 -1.81 -1.60
CA SER A 206 5.09 -1.23 -2.66
C SER A 206 6.51 -1.78 -2.61
N VAL A 207 7.05 -2.15 -3.77
CA VAL A 207 8.42 -2.59 -3.93
C VAL A 207 9.11 -1.79 -5.03
N GLU A 208 10.24 -1.21 -4.67
CA GLU A 208 11.10 -0.45 -5.57
C GLU A 208 12.19 -1.35 -6.14
N MET A 209 12.21 -1.49 -7.46
CA MET A 209 13.29 -2.18 -8.16
C MET A 209 14.40 -1.17 -8.41
N VAL A 210 15.59 -1.39 -7.86
CA VAL A 210 16.73 -0.53 -8.18
C VAL A 210 17.06 -0.68 -9.66
N GLY A 211 17.10 0.43 -10.38
CA GLY A 211 17.43 0.46 -11.80
C GLY A 211 17.43 1.88 -12.34
N ILE A 212 18.11 2.07 -13.47
CA ILE A 212 18.11 3.36 -14.17
C ILE A 212 16.80 3.48 -14.96
N GLY A 213 16.21 4.68 -14.90
CA GLY A 213 15.08 5.07 -15.73
C GLY A 213 14.94 6.59 -15.77
N ASP A 214 14.14 7.11 -16.69
CA ASP A 214 13.95 8.55 -16.86
C ASP A 214 12.50 8.94 -17.18
N ASN A 215 12.25 10.24 -17.30
CA ASN A 215 10.92 10.80 -17.54
C ASN A 215 10.38 10.53 -18.96
N SER A 216 11.20 10.05 -19.89
CA SER A 216 10.74 9.56 -21.19
C SER A 216 10.06 8.20 -21.10
N GLY A 217 10.15 7.53 -19.94
CA GLY A 217 9.64 6.19 -19.69
C GLY A 217 10.60 5.08 -20.10
N ALA A 218 11.79 5.44 -20.58
CA ALA A 218 12.88 4.50 -20.76
C ALA A 218 13.38 4.01 -19.41
N CYS A 219 13.62 2.70 -19.28
CA CYS A 219 14.13 2.09 -18.06
C CYS A 219 14.88 0.79 -18.35
N GLN A 220 15.71 0.37 -17.39
CA GLN A 220 16.33 -0.95 -17.41
C GLN A 220 15.31 -2.04 -17.08
N GLU A 221 15.45 -3.20 -17.72
CA GLU A 221 14.78 -4.43 -17.28
C GLU A 221 15.26 -4.86 -15.90
N MET A 222 14.38 -5.52 -15.12
CA MET A 222 14.75 -6.26 -13.93
C MET A 222 15.76 -7.37 -14.28
N THR A 223 16.80 -7.55 -13.45
CA THR A 223 17.68 -8.72 -13.55
C THR A 223 16.94 -10.00 -13.19
N GLU A 224 17.51 -11.16 -13.54
CA GLU A 224 17.02 -12.46 -13.07
C GLU A 224 17.05 -12.56 -11.53
N ALA A 225 18.05 -11.98 -10.88
CA ALA A 225 18.13 -11.95 -9.42
C ALA A 225 16.98 -11.12 -8.81
N GLN A 226 16.66 -9.97 -9.42
CA GLN A 226 15.50 -9.16 -9.07
C GLN A 226 14.18 -9.89 -9.27
N LEU A 227 13.98 -10.53 -10.43
CA LEU A 227 12.80 -11.34 -10.71
C LEU A 227 12.64 -12.48 -9.71
N HIS A 228 13.72 -13.21 -9.42
CA HIS A 228 13.70 -14.28 -8.44
C HIS A 228 13.30 -13.77 -7.05
N LYS A 229 13.90 -12.67 -6.60
CA LYS A 229 13.57 -12.09 -5.29
C LYS A 229 12.13 -11.57 -5.24
N LEU A 230 11.65 -10.95 -6.31
CA LEU A 230 10.28 -10.45 -6.42
C LEU A 230 9.27 -11.60 -6.37
N ARG A 231 9.55 -12.76 -6.99
CA ARG A 231 8.72 -13.98 -6.85
C ARG A 231 8.59 -14.43 -5.39
N GLN A 232 9.69 -14.42 -4.65
CA GLN A 232 9.70 -14.80 -3.24
C GLN A 232 8.88 -13.82 -2.39
N LEU A 233 9.05 -12.52 -2.61
CA LEU A 233 8.25 -11.49 -1.94
C LEU A 233 6.76 -11.63 -2.30
N TRP A 234 6.44 -11.88 -3.57
CA TRP A 234 5.07 -12.07 -4.02
C TRP A 234 4.40 -13.29 -3.39
N ALA A 235 5.14 -14.40 -3.23
CA ALA A 235 4.65 -15.56 -2.50
C ALA A 235 4.29 -15.20 -1.04
N TRP A 236 5.17 -14.49 -0.33
CA TRP A 236 4.90 -14.03 1.03
C TRP A 236 3.65 -13.14 1.11
N VAL A 237 3.46 -12.19 0.19
CA VAL A 237 2.25 -11.33 0.16
C VAL A 237 0.98 -12.18 0.09
N ARG A 238 0.98 -13.21 -0.76
CA ARG A 238 -0.18 -14.10 -0.92
C ARG A 238 -0.40 -15.04 0.27
N GLU A 239 0.67 -15.46 0.93
CA GLU A 239 0.59 -16.26 2.17
C GLU A 239 -0.02 -15.44 3.32
N GLN A 240 0.36 -14.17 3.45
CA GLN A 240 -0.18 -13.28 4.49
C GLN A 240 -1.58 -12.75 4.15
N HIS A 241 -1.91 -12.65 2.87
CA HIS A 241 -3.18 -12.11 2.39
C HIS A 241 -3.81 -13.12 1.42
N THR A 242 -4.43 -14.17 1.96
CA THR A 242 -4.92 -15.33 1.20
C THR A 242 -6.02 -15.01 0.18
N SER A 243 -6.68 -13.85 0.31
CA SER A 243 -7.62 -13.32 -0.67
C SER A 243 -6.94 -12.75 -1.92
N VAL A 244 -5.63 -12.46 -1.85
CA VAL A 244 -4.85 -11.95 -2.99
C VAL A 244 -4.54 -13.10 -3.97
N PRO A 245 -5.06 -13.04 -5.20
CA PRO A 245 -4.90 -14.12 -6.16
C PRO A 245 -3.53 -14.09 -6.86
N ASN A 246 -3.08 -15.23 -7.39
CA ASN A 246 -1.83 -15.33 -8.15
C ASN A 246 -1.96 -14.84 -9.60
N ARG A 247 -2.23 -13.56 -9.80
CA ARG A 247 -2.40 -12.94 -11.12
C ARG A 247 -2.04 -11.48 -11.09
N LEU A 248 -1.93 -10.86 -12.27
CA LEU A 248 -1.81 -9.42 -12.33
C LEU A 248 -3.15 -8.75 -12.01
N ALA A 249 -3.09 -7.63 -11.31
CA ALA A 249 -4.20 -6.71 -11.10
C ALA A 249 -4.72 -6.16 -12.45
N TRP A 250 -5.84 -5.44 -12.47
CA TRP A 250 -6.32 -4.78 -13.68
C TRP A 250 -5.26 -3.83 -14.21
N ALA A 251 -4.90 -3.97 -15.49
CA ALA A 251 -3.95 -3.09 -16.14
C ALA A 251 -4.65 -1.80 -16.59
N TYR A 252 -4.06 -0.65 -16.31
CA TYR A 252 -4.63 0.61 -16.75
C TYR A 252 -4.40 0.84 -18.25
N SER A 253 -5.49 0.97 -19.02
CA SER A 253 -5.50 1.17 -20.48
C SER A 253 -5.97 2.58 -20.89
N GLY A 254 -6.19 3.47 -19.92
CA GLY A 254 -6.67 4.82 -20.20
C GLY A 254 -5.63 5.75 -20.82
N MET A 255 -6.11 6.80 -21.50
CA MET A 255 -5.29 7.75 -22.25
C MET A 255 -5.09 9.11 -21.55
N SER A 256 -5.65 9.30 -20.35
CA SER A 256 -5.72 10.61 -19.68
C SER A 256 -4.49 10.95 -18.83
N LYS A 257 -3.50 10.07 -18.76
CA LYS A 257 -2.23 10.37 -18.09
C LYS A 257 -1.43 11.32 -18.95
N GLY A 258 -1.02 12.46 -18.39
CA GLY A 258 -0.28 13.55 -19.07
C GLY A 258 1.14 13.21 -19.53
N LEU A 259 1.36 12.00 -20.06
CA LEU A 259 2.57 11.58 -20.76
C LEU A 259 2.45 11.89 -22.26
N SER A 260 3.53 11.67 -23.02
CA SER A 260 3.48 11.83 -24.48
C SER A 260 2.49 10.84 -25.12
N ASN A 261 1.83 11.24 -26.21
CA ASN A 261 0.89 10.38 -26.93
C ASN A 261 1.49 9.02 -27.32
N THR A 262 2.76 9.00 -27.73
CA THR A 262 3.49 7.78 -28.07
C THR A 262 3.61 6.85 -26.87
N LEU A 263 4.02 7.36 -25.71
CA LEU A 263 4.21 6.57 -24.51
C LEU A 263 2.88 6.10 -23.94
N THR A 264 1.87 6.97 -23.88
CA THR A 264 0.53 6.60 -23.42
C THR A 264 -0.08 5.50 -24.30
N LYS A 265 0.06 5.59 -25.63
CA LYS A 265 -0.38 4.53 -26.55
C LYS A 265 0.36 3.22 -26.26
N LEU A 266 1.67 3.26 -26.08
CA LEU A 266 2.48 2.07 -25.79
C LEU A 266 2.04 1.35 -24.50
N TYR A 267 1.72 2.11 -23.44
CA TYR A 267 1.26 1.54 -22.17
C TYR A 267 -0.14 0.95 -22.29
N ARG A 268 -1.03 1.59 -23.04
CA ARG A 268 -2.34 1.03 -23.38
C ARG A 268 -2.20 -0.27 -24.18
N ASP A 269 -1.34 -0.28 -25.19
CA ASP A 269 -1.11 -1.46 -26.02
C ASP A 269 -0.55 -2.63 -25.18
N MET A 270 0.33 -2.35 -24.20
CA MET A 270 0.78 -3.33 -23.22
C MET A 270 -0.35 -3.81 -22.29
N ALA A 271 -1.20 -2.92 -21.79
CA ALA A 271 -2.36 -3.30 -20.98
C ALA A 271 -3.35 -4.19 -21.74
N ASN A 272 -3.55 -3.93 -23.04
CA ASN A 272 -4.33 -4.79 -23.93
C ASN A 272 -3.67 -6.15 -24.10
N ALA A 273 -2.38 -6.19 -24.45
CA ALA A 273 -1.65 -7.44 -24.62
C ALA A 273 -1.67 -8.34 -23.37
N LEU A 274 -1.49 -7.76 -22.19
CA LEU A 274 -1.57 -8.49 -20.91
C LEU A 274 -2.97 -9.08 -20.66
N SER A 275 -4.01 -8.34 -21.06
CA SER A 275 -5.42 -8.76 -20.93
C SER A 275 -5.77 -9.85 -21.93
N ASP A 276 -5.37 -9.70 -23.20
CA ASP A 276 -5.63 -10.65 -24.28
C ASP A 276 -4.95 -12.01 -24.03
N LEU A 277 -3.78 -11.98 -23.36
CA LEU A 277 -3.06 -13.18 -22.91
C LEU A 277 -3.62 -13.77 -21.60
N HIS A 278 -4.63 -13.15 -21.00
CA HIS A 278 -5.22 -13.54 -19.72
C HIS A 278 -4.21 -13.60 -18.55
N TYR A 279 -3.16 -12.78 -18.58
CA TYR A 279 -2.18 -12.69 -17.49
C TYR A 279 -2.65 -11.76 -16.36
N CYS A 280 -3.55 -10.82 -16.68
CA CYS A 280 -4.23 -9.97 -15.70
C CYS A 280 -5.72 -10.30 -15.61
N ASN A 281 -6.37 -9.73 -14.59
CA ASN A 281 -7.82 -9.75 -14.41
C ASN A 281 -8.62 -9.04 -15.52
N GLY A 282 -7.95 -8.38 -16.46
CA GLY A 282 -8.52 -7.49 -17.47
C GLY A 282 -7.76 -6.17 -17.53
N ASN A 283 -8.27 -5.25 -18.34
CA ASN A 283 -7.79 -3.87 -18.37
C ASN A 283 -8.95 -2.87 -18.21
N SER A 284 -8.63 -1.64 -17.84
CA SER A 284 -9.62 -0.56 -17.68
C SER A 284 -9.00 0.82 -17.84
N ASP A 285 -9.79 1.75 -18.36
CA ASP A 285 -9.48 3.17 -18.41
C ASP A 285 -9.82 3.93 -17.11
N SER A 286 -10.37 3.22 -16.10
CA SER A 286 -10.65 3.72 -14.77
C SER A 286 -9.55 3.34 -13.78
N ILE A 287 -8.85 4.36 -13.25
CA ILE A 287 -7.88 4.17 -12.16
C ILE A 287 -8.54 3.58 -10.91
N SER A 288 -9.78 3.95 -10.60
CA SER A 288 -10.51 3.35 -9.47
C SER A 288 -10.67 1.84 -9.67
N ALA A 289 -11.08 1.41 -10.86
CA ALA A 289 -11.23 -0.02 -11.15
C ALA A 289 -9.89 -0.77 -11.04
N CYS A 290 -8.79 -0.13 -11.42
CA CYS A 290 -7.45 -0.69 -11.25
C CYS A 290 -7.06 -0.82 -9.76
N ILE A 291 -7.38 0.19 -8.93
CA ILE A 291 -7.14 0.17 -7.48
C ILE A 291 -8.05 -0.84 -6.76
N ASP A 292 -9.28 -1.04 -7.25
CA ASP A 292 -10.26 -1.98 -6.70
C ASP A 292 -10.00 -3.44 -7.12
N SER A 293 -9.05 -3.65 -8.04
CA SER A 293 -8.62 -4.97 -8.44
C SER A 293 -7.57 -5.58 -7.51
N TRP A 294 -7.36 -6.89 -7.64
CA TRP A 294 -6.53 -7.69 -6.75
C TRP A 294 -5.42 -8.41 -7.52
N GLY A 295 -4.18 -8.36 -7.03
CA GLY A 295 -3.05 -9.04 -7.66
C GLY A 295 -1.74 -8.26 -7.66
N LEU A 296 -0.77 -8.76 -8.42
CA LEU A 296 0.49 -8.04 -8.67
C LEU A 296 0.23 -6.88 -9.63
N SER A 297 0.65 -5.69 -9.26
CA SER A 297 0.37 -4.44 -9.96
C SER A 297 1.66 -3.63 -10.16
N CYS A 298 1.53 -2.43 -10.69
CA CYS A 298 2.62 -1.46 -10.78
C CYS A 298 2.13 -0.03 -10.58
N HIS A 299 3.07 0.89 -10.34
CA HIS A 299 2.76 2.30 -10.10
C HIS A 299 1.85 2.89 -11.18
N TYR A 300 2.17 2.67 -12.45
CA TYR A 300 1.40 3.22 -13.56
C TYR A 300 -0.08 2.83 -13.51
N TRP A 301 -0.44 1.65 -13.01
CA TRP A 301 -1.84 1.24 -12.99
C TRP A 301 -2.65 1.85 -11.83
N LEU A 302 -1.98 2.42 -10.83
CA LEU A 302 -2.58 2.77 -9.54
C LEU A 302 -2.59 4.26 -9.22
N ASP A 303 -1.95 5.08 -10.06
CA ASP A 303 -1.77 6.51 -9.81
C ASP A 303 -2.38 7.37 -10.93
N ASN A 304 -2.83 8.59 -10.59
CA ASN A 304 -3.23 9.61 -11.56
C ASN A 304 -2.05 10.46 -12.02
N ALA A 305 -0.89 10.37 -11.37
CA ALA A 305 0.28 11.14 -11.73
C ALA A 305 0.75 10.85 -13.17
N ALA A 306 1.22 11.91 -13.84
CA ALA A 306 1.90 11.84 -15.13
C ALA A 306 3.35 11.32 -14.95
N LYS A 307 3.48 10.06 -14.53
CA LYS A 307 4.77 9.39 -14.32
C LYS A 307 4.79 8.05 -15.06
N PRO A 308 5.88 7.72 -15.77
CA PRO A 308 5.97 6.45 -16.48
C PRO A 308 6.37 5.26 -15.58
N CYS A 309 6.60 5.44 -14.28
CA CYS A 309 7.00 4.37 -13.37
C CYS A 309 6.06 3.14 -13.43
N PRO A 310 6.56 1.89 -13.48
CA PRO A 310 7.96 1.49 -13.38
C PRO A 310 8.73 1.50 -14.71
N GLY A 311 8.12 1.99 -15.79
CA GLY A 311 8.65 1.91 -17.15
C GLY A 311 8.09 0.70 -17.90
N ILE A 312 8.07 0.78 -19.23
CA ILE A 312 7.43 -0.24 -20.06
C ILE A 312 8.18 -1.58 -20.03
N ALA A 313 9.51 -1.54 -19.89
CA ALA A 313 10.34 -2.74 -19.81
C ALA A 313 9.98 -3.59 -18.59
N ILE A 314 9.93 -2.97 -17.40
CA ILE A 314 9.52 -3.64 -16.16
C ILE A 314 8.06 -4.10 -16.24
N MET A 315 7.15 -3.28 -16.80
CA MET A 315 5.75 -3.65 -16.97
C MET A 315 5.59 -4.95 -17.78
N GLY A 316 6.34 -5.08 -18.88
CA GLY A 316 6.34 -6.30 -19.70
C GLY A 316 6.87 -7.54 -18.98
N GLN A 317 7.71 -7.38 -17.95
CA GLN A 317 8.31 -8.47 -17.17
C GLN A 317 7.44 -8.93 -15.98
N LEU A 318 6.39 -8.20 -15.59
CA LEU A 318 5.53 -8.60 -14.47
C LEU A 318 4.94 -10.02 -14.59
N PRO A 319 4.51 -10.50 -15.78
CA PRO A 319 4.07 -11.89 -15.94
C PRO A 319 5.13 -12.93 -15.56
N GLN A 320 6.42 -12.61 -15.66
CA GLN A 320 7.51 -13.52 -15.27
C GLN A 320 7.53 -13.83 -13.78
N VAL A 321 6.97 -12.94 -12.95
CA VAL A 321 6.79 -13.20 -11.50
C VAL A 321 5.77 -14.32 -11.28
N LEU A 322 4.83 -14.49 -12.20
CA LEU A 322 3.77 -15.51 -12.15
C LEU A 322 4.16 -16.81 -12.87
N GLY A 323 5.34 -16.86 -13.50
CA GLY A 323 5.81 -17.99 -14.30
C GLY A 323 5.51 -17.91 -15.79
N TYR A 324 4.97 -16.78 -16.27
CA TYR A 324 4.72 -16.56 -17.69
C TYR A 324 5.93 -15.91 -18.40
N PRO A 325 6.02 -15.98 -19.74
CA PRO A 325 7.01 -15.22 -20.50
C PRO A 325 6.84 -13.71 -20.36
N ARG A 326 7.92 -12.95 -20.63
CA ARG A 326 7.85 -11.48 -20.80
C ARG A 326 6.89 -11.15 -21.96
N VAL A 327 6.04 -10.14 -21.77
CA VAL A 327 5.22 -9.56 -22.84
C VAL A 327 5.96 -8.39 -23.50
N ARG A 328 5.88 -8.33 -24.82
CA ARG A 328 6.45 -7.29 -25.69
C ARG A 328 5.31 -6.69 -26.50
N VAL A 329 5.42 -5.40 -26.79
CA VAL A 329 4.54 -4.72 -27.76
C VAL A 329 5.40 -3.90 -28.72
N THR A 330 4.92 -3.70 -29.94
CA THR A 330 5.67 -2.98 -30.97
C THR A 330 6.07 -1.58 -30.50
N GLY A 331 7.37 -1.28 -30.53
CA GLY A 331 7.92 0.01 -30.11
C GLY A 331 8.44 0.03 -28.67
N ASP A 332 8.23 -1.05 -27.89
CA ASP A 332 8.75 -1.12 -26.51
C ASP A 332 10.29 -1.14 -26.47
N GLU A 333 10.94 -1.64 -27.51
CA GLU A 333 12.39 -1.77 -27.62
C GLU A 333 13.12 -0.43 -27.52
N LYS A 334 12.44 0.67 -27.87
CA LYS A 334 12.98 2.04 -27.83
C LYS A 334 13.05 2.62 -26.42
N PHE A 335 12.40 1.99 -25.46
CA PHE A 335 12.30 2.42 -24.07
C PHE A 335 13.01 1.45 -23.11
N ILE A 336 13.90 0.61 -23.64
CA ILE A 336 14.73 -0.30 -22.86
C ILE A 336 16.13 0.29 -22.78
N LEU A 337 16.58 0.56 -21.55
CA LEU A 337 17.95 0.96 -21.28
C LEU A 337 18.81 -0.30 -21.07
N ASN A 338 20.04 -0.25 -21.57
CA ASN A 338 21.04 -1.28 -21.35
C ASN A 338 21.63 -1.20 -19.93
#